data_AF-A0AA42DLZ3-F1
#
_entry.id   AF-A0AA42DLZ3-F1
#
_cell.length_a   1.000
_cell.length_b   1.000
_cell.length_c   1.000
_cell.angle_alpha   90.00
_cell.angle_beta   90.00
_cell.angle_gamma   90.00
#
_symmetry.space_group_name_H-M   'P 1'
#
loop_
_entity.id
_entity.type
_entity.pdbx_description
1 polymer ?
#
loop_
_entity_poly.entity_id
_entity_poly.type
_entity_poly.pdbx_seq_one_letter_code
_entity_poly.pdbx_strand_id
1 'polypeptide(L)' 'MKKGFLIDLEESLTYPTTEDICNYIEKYSQGDKEPLEFVSKEKPVTFYLGKDLYEAQVDMARGGYIIHCVQI' A
#
# COMPACT_ATOMS: atom_id res chain seq x y z
N MET A 1 4.69 -9.55 -16.23
CA MET A 1 4.06 -9.37 -14.90
C MET A 1 4.68 -8.13 -14.29
N LYS A 2 3.87 -7.15 -13.84
CA LYS A 2 4.41 -6.01 -13.08
C LYS A 2 4.82 -6.53 -11.70
N LYS A 3 5.95 -6.04 -11.17
CA LYS A 3 6.40 -6.37 -9.81
C LYS A 3 5.42 -5.69 -8.83
N GLY A 4 5.14 -6.33 -7.71
CA GLY A 4 4.20 -5.80 -6.73
C GLY A 4 4.20 -6.64 -5.46
N PHE A 5 3.56 -6.11 -4.42
CA PHE A 5 3.44 -6.76 -3.13
C PHE A 5 2.06 -6.46 -2.51
N LEU A 6 1.70 -7.26 -1.51
CA LEU A 6 0.42 -7.20 -0.84
C LEU A 6 0.63 -6.84 0.62
N ILE A 7 -0.21 -5.95 1.16
CA ILE A 7 -0.26 -5.62 2.58
C ILE A 7 -1.63 -6.06 3.10
N ASP A 8 -1.62 -7.06 3.98
CA ASP A 8 -2.82 -7.54 4.66
C ASP A 8 -3.35 -6.48 5.64
N LEU A 9 -4.65 -6.18 5.55
CA LEU A 9 -5.37 -5.35 6.51
C LEU A 9 -5.95 -6.28 7.58
N GLU A 10 -5.23 -6.46 8.69
CA GLU A 10 -5.73 -7.29 9.80
C GLU A 10 -7.12 -6.80 10.25
N GLU A 11 -8.12 -7.68 10.12
CA GLU A 11 -9.48 -7.52 10.66
C GLU A 11 -10.29 -6.29 10.19
N SER A 12 -9.94 -5.65 9.06
CA SER A 12 -10.75 -4.55 8.52
C SER A 12 -11.89 -5.08 7.62
N LEU A 13 -13.09 -5.20 8.19
CA LEU A 13 -14.34 -5.40 7.43
C LEU A 13 -14.81 -4.12 6.70
N THR A 14 -14.17 -2.99 6.99
CA THR A 14 -14.47 -1.69 6.38
C THR A 14 -13.45 -1.34 5.30
N TYR A 15 -13.91 -0.66 4.26
CA TYR A 15 -13.01 -0.14 3.22
C TYR A 15 -12.05 0.89 3.86
N PRO A 16 -10.73 0.74 3.70
CA PRO A 16 -9.74 1.61 4.34
C PRO A 16 -9.80 3.04 3.77
N THR A 17 -9.61 4.03 4.63
CA THR A 17 -9.42 5.41 4.20
C THR A 17 -8.04 5.58 3.56
N THR A 18 -7.82 6.69 2.86
CA THR A 18 -6.49 7.00 2.29
C THR A 18 -5.42 7.18 3.38
N GLU A 19 -5.82 7.67 4.55
CA GLU A 19 -4.96 7.76 5.73
C GLU A 19 -4.56 6.37 6.23
N ASP A 20 -5.53 5.44 6.34
CA ASP A 20 -5.24 4.05 6.69
C ASP A 20 -4.24 3.43 5.71
N ILE A 21 -4.48 3.59 4.40
CA ILE A 21 -3.59 3.07 3.35
C ILE A 21 -2.16 3.58 3.55
N CYS A 22 -1.98 4.88 3.76
CA CYS A 22 -0.66 5.47 4.02
C CYS A 22 0.00 4.86 5.27
N ASN A 23 -0.75 4.73 6.37
CA ASN A 23 -0.25 4.16 7.62
C ASN A 23 0.20 2.71 7.46
N TYR A 24 -0.54 1.90 6.69
CA TYR A 24 -0.16 0.50 6.41
C TYR A 24 1.11 0.42 5.55
N ILE A 25 1.26 1.30 4.54
CA ILE A 25 2.48 1.38 3.72
C ILE A 25 3.69 1.80 4.56
N GLU A 26 3.53 2.79 5.45
CA GLU A 26 4.61 3.23 6.37
C GLU A 26 5.06 2.12 7.31
N LYS A 27 4.11 1.38 7.89
CA LYS A 27 4.43 0.22 8.74
C LYS A 27 5.16 -0.88 7.95
N TYR A 28 4.73 -1.14 6.71
CA TYR A 28 5.38 -2.11 5.84
C TYR A 28 6.84 -1.70 5.55
N SER A 29 7.10 -0.44 5.18
CA SER A 29 8.44 0.02 4.82
C SER A 29 9.43 0.01 6.00
N GLN A 30 8.95 0.16 7.23
CA GLN A 30 9.80 0.08 8.43
C GLN A 30 10.48 -1.29 8.59
N GLY A 31 9.90 -2.36 8.02
CA GLY A 31 10.49 -3.70 8.05
C GLY A 31 11.69 -3.88 7.11
N ASP A 32 11.67 -3.24 5.94
CA ASP A 32 12.62 -3.51 4.84
C ASP A 32 13.85 -2.57 4.81
N LYS A 33 13.92 -1.56 5.69
CA LYS A 33 14.96 -0.50 5.72
C LYS A 33 15.09 0.31 4.42
N GLU A 34 14.18 0.14 3.47
CA GLU A 34 14.12 0.96 2.26
C GLU A 34 13.46 2.31 2.59
N PRO A 35 13.98 3.43 2.04
CA PRO A 35 13.36 4.73 2.24
C PRO A 35 11.98 4.76 1.57
N LEU A 36 10.98 5.23 2.30
CA LEU A 36 9.63 5.47 1.81
C LEU A 36 9.40 6.97 1.58
N GLU A 37 8.87 7.33 0.42
CA GLU A 37 8.47 8.70 0.10
C GLU A 37 7.12 8.70 -0.61
N PHE A 38 6.12 9.40 -0.05
CA PHE A 38 4.83 9.56 -0.71
C PHE A 38 4.87 10.64 -1.78
N VAL A 39 4.44 10.29 -2.99
CA VAL A 39 4.20 11.22 -4.11
C VAL A 39 2.79 11.79 -4.04
N SER A 40 1.81 10.94 -3.73
CA SER A 40 0.42 11.30 -3.53
C SER A 40 -0.14 10.54 -2.34
N LYS A 41 -0.75 11.28 -1.39
CA LYS A 41 -1.54 10.74 -0.28
C LYS A 41 -3.04 10.85 -0.54
N GLU A 42 -3.44 11.11 -1.79
CA GLU A 42 -4.83 11.07 -2.27
C GLU A 42 -5.06 9.78 -3.06
N LYS A 43 -6.29 9.50 -3.50
CA LYS A 43 -6.59 8.27 -4.27
C LYS A 43 -6.34 8.49 -5.77
N PRO A 44 -5.49 7.69 -6.45
CA PRO A 44 -4.72 6.56 -5.90
C PRO A 44 -3.47 7.03 -5.14
N VAL A 45 -3.14 6.32 -4.06
CA VAL A 45 -1.93 6.60 -3.27
C VAL A 45 -0.74 6.14 -4.10
N THR A 46 0.24 7.01 -4.28
CA THR A 46 1.46 6.69 -5.02
C THR A 46 2.68 7.04 -4.19
N PHE A 47 3.68 6.17 -4.18
CA PHE A 47 4.85 6.32 -3.33
C PHE A 47 6.07 5.61 -3.91
N TYR A 48 7.25 6.11 -3.58
CA TYR A 48 8.51 5.42 -3.80
C TYR A 48 8.83 4.53 -2.61
N LEU A 49 9.26 3.31 -2.89
CA LEU A 49 9.96 2.46 -1.93
C LEU A 49 11.34 2.15 -2.52
N GLY A 50 12.38 2.69 -1.89
CA GLY A 50 13.72 2.72 -2.46
C GLY A 50 13.76 3.57 -3.73
N LYS A 51 13.90 2.93 -4.90
CA LYS A 51 13.92 3.60 -6.22
C LYS A 51 12.71 3.27 -7.08
N ASP A 52 11.88 2.34 -6.62
CA ASP A 52 10.75 1.81 -7.37
C ASP A 52 9.50 2.62 -7.01
N LEU A 53 8.74 3.08 -8.03
CA LEU A 53 7.48 3.80 -7.86
C LEU A 53 6.32 2.82 -7.87
N TYR A 54 5.43 2.93 -6.87
CA TYR A 54 4.26 2.08 -6.71
C TYR A 54 2.98 2.90 -6.67
N GLU A 55 1.91 2.30 -7.16
CA GLU A 55 0.53 2.73 -6.95
C GLU A 55 -0.16 1.72 -6.02
N ALA A 56 -0.85 2.21 -4.99
CA ALA A 56 -1.62 1.39 -4.06
C ALA A 56 -3.07 1.28 -4.52
N GLN A 57 -3.52 0.04 -4.68
CA GLN A 57 -4.89 -0.33 -5.00
C GLN A 57 -5.49 -1.09 -3.83
N VAL A 58 -6.81 -0.98 -3.63
CA VAL A 58 -7.50 -1.72 -2.58
C VAL A 58 -8.37 -2.77 -3.24
N ASP A 59 -8.07 -4.03 -2.96
CA ASP A 59 -8.79 -5.19 -3.46
C ASP A 59 -9.55 -5.86 -2.32
N MET A 60 -10.65 -6.54 -2.64
CA MET A 60 -11.39 -7.35 -1.65
C MET A 60 -10.85 -8.79 -1.68
N ALA A 61 -10.45 -9.31 -0.52
CA ALA A 61 -9.90 -10.65 -0.39
C ALA A 61 -10.36 -11.33 0.91
N ARG A 62 -10.77 -12.60 0.81
CA ARG A 62 -11.13 -13.47 1.97
C ARG A 62 -12.12 -12.85 2.97
N GLY A 63 -13.03 -11.99 2.52
CA GLY A 63 -14.04 -11.34 3.37
C GLY A 63 -13.57 -10.03 4.04
N GLY A 64 -12.37 -9.55 3.71
CA GLY A 64 -11.87 -8.23 4.08
C GLY A 64 -11.26 -7.52 2.88
N TYR A 65 -10.39 -6.56 3.15
CA TYR A 65 -9.66 -5.82 2.13
C TYR A 65 -8.17 -6.14 2.21
N ILE A 66 -7.47 -5.93 1.09
CA ILE A 66 -6.01 -6.00 0.99
C ILE A 66 -5.51 -4.79 0.20
N ILE A 67 -4.35 -4.27 0.55
CA ILE A 67 -3.68 -3.23 -0.25
C ILE A 67 -2.73 -3.93 -1.21
N HIS A 68 -2.95 -3.74 -2.50
CA HIS A 68 -2.11 -4.25 -3.57
C HIS A 68 -1.27 -3.10 -4.13
N CYS A 69 0.04 -3.16 -3.89
CA CYS A 69 1.00 -2.18 -4.35
C CYS A 69 1.63 -2.66 -5.66
N VAL A 70 1.36 -1.99 -6.77
CA VAL A 70 1.82 -2.38 -8.11
C VAL A 70 2.87 -1.39 -8.59
N GLN A 71 4.04 -1.90 -8.99
CA GLN A 71 5.10 -1.06 -9.57
C GLN A 71 4.63 -0.51 -10.92
N ILE A 72 4.80 0.81 -11.13
CA ILE A 72 4.43 1.49 -12.38
C ILE A 72 5.62 1.74 -13.30
#